data_AF-A0A0G1MTS2-F1
#
_entry.id   AF-A0A0G1MTS2-F1
#
_cell.length_a   1.000
_cell.length_b   1.000
_cell.length_c   1.000
_cell.angle_alpha   90.00
_cell.angle_beta   90.00
_cell.angle_gamma   90.00
#
_symmetry.space_group_name_H-M   'P 1'
#
loop_
_entity.id
_entity.type
_entity.pdbx_description
1 polymer ?
#
loop_
_entity_poly.entity_id
_entity_poly.type
_entity_poly.pdbx_seq_one_letter_code
_entity_poly.pdbx_strand_id
1 'polypeptide(L)' 'MDMKEFAYNRKAHFEYTILETFEVGLVLHGFEVKSIKNGRVDLSDSYALIKNNEAYL' A
#
# COMPACT_ATOMS: atom_id res chain seq x y z
N MET A 1 14.61 -3.45 -14.82
CA MET A 1 13.25 -2.92 -14.61
C MET A 1 13.23 -2.54 -13.14
N ASP A 2 13.53 -1.28 -12.82
CA ASP A 2 13.69 -0.83 -11.44
C ASP A 2 12.32 -0.75 -10.75
N MET A 3 12.07 -1.69 -9.85
CA MET A 3 10.87 -1.69 -9.02
C MET A 3 11.12 -0.71 -7.87
N LYS A 4 10.75 0.55 -8.09
CA LYS A 4 10.88 1.59 -7.09
C LYS A 4 9.78 1.44 -6.05
N GLU A 5 10.18 1.19 -4.80
CA GLU A 5 9.27 1.23 -3.67
C GLU A 5 8.77 2.66 -3.45
N PHE A 6 7.45 2.85 -3.51
CA PHE A 6 6.84 4.18 -3.40
C PHE A 6 6.44 4.53 -1.96
N ALA A 7 6.04 3.52 -1.17
CA ALA A 7 5.55 3.68 0.19
C ALA A 7 6.04 2.50 1.04
N TYR A 8 6.47 2.77 2.27
CA TYR A 8 6.82 1.73 3.24
C TYR A 8 6.25 2.10 4.61
N ASN A 9 5.33 1.27 5.12
CA ASN A 9 4.70 1.51 6.42
C ASN A 9 5.56 0.96 7.57
N ARG A 10 6.55 1.75 8.00
CA ARG A 10 7.44 1.38 9.11
C ARG A 10 6.70 1.08 10.42
N LYS A 11 5.59 1.77 10.67
CA LYS A 11 4.80 1.62 11.90
C LYS A 11 4.15 0.24 11.96
N ALA A 12 3.53 -0.19 10.87
CA ALA A 12 2.91 -1.52 10.80
C ALA A 12 3.91 -2.65 11.06
N HIS A 13 5.11 -2.55 10.50
CA HIS A 13 6.19 -3.54 10.72
C HIS A 13 6.77 -3.53 12.15
N PHE A 14 6.61 -2.43 12.89
CA PHE A 14 7.09 -2.32 14.26
C PHE A 14 6.03 -2.75 15.29
N GLU A 15 4.78 -2.35 15.07
CA GLU A 15 3.67 -2.62 15.99
C GLU A 15 3.06 -4.01 15.81
N TYR A 16 3.13 -4.59 14.61
CA TYR A 16 2.50 -5.85 14.28
C TYR A 16 3.52 -6.86 13.74
N THR A 17 3.24 -8.15 13.98
CA THR A 17 3.98 -9.24 13.33
C THR A 17 3.27 -9.62 12.04
N ILE A 18 3.98 -9.48 10.92
CA ILE A 18 3.47 -9.89 9.61
C ILE A 18 3.59 -11.41 9.50
N LEU A 19 2.46 -12.09 9.39
CA LEU A 19 2.40 -13.54 9.24
C LEU A 19 2.48 -13.96 7.77
N GLU A 20 1.81 -13.21 6.90
CA GLU A 20 1.71 -13.48 5.47
C GLU A 20 1.64 -12.17 4.68
N THR A 21 2.18 -12.17 3.47
CA THR A 21 2.21 -11.02 2.56
C THR A 21 1.57 -11.41 1.24
N PHE A 22 0.68 -10.55 0.74
CA PHE A 22 -0.02 -10.77 -0.51
C PHE A 22 0.34 -9.67 -1.51
N GLU A 23 0.57 -10.06 -2.76
CA GLU A 23 0.69 -9.11 -3.87
C GLU A 23 -0.69 -8.81 -4.44
N VAL A 24 -1.05 -7.54 -4.47
CA VAL A 24 -2.35 -7.06 -4.97
C VAL A 24 -2.17 -5.90 -5.95
N GLY A 25 -3.07 -5.81 -6.93
CA GLY A 25 -3.14 -4.67 -7.83
C GLY A 25 -4.06 -3.59 -7.26
N LEU A 26 -3.50 -2.43 -6.93
CA LEU A 26 -4.30 -1.28 -6.50
C LEU A 26 -4.74 -0.47 -7.73
N VAL A 27 -6.06 -0.34 -7.92
CA VAL A 27 -6.62 0.51 -8.98
C VAL A 27 -6.63 1.95 -8.49
N LEU A 28 -5.90 2.81 -9.18
CA LEU A 28 -5.71 4.22 -8.82
C LEU A 28 -6.20 5.14 -9.94
N HIS A 29 -6.68 6.31 -9.55
CA HIS A 29 -7.03 7.39 -10.45
C HIS A 29 -5.77 8.20 -10.82
N GLY A 30 -5.80 8.86 -11.98
CA GLY A 30 -4.62 9.55 -12.54
C GLY A 30 -3.98 10.59 -11.61
N PHE A 31 -4.76 11.23 -10.72
CA PHE A 31 -4.22 12.17 -9.73
C PHE A 31 -3.47 11.47 -8.60
N GLU A 32 -3.90 10.27 -8.18
CA GLU A 32 -3.27 9.46 -7.13
C GLU A 32 -1.91 8.95 -7.60
N VAL A 33 -1.86 8.45 -8.85
CA VAL A 33 -0.60 8.04 -9.50
C VAL A 33 0.42 9.19 -9.51
N LYS A 34 -0.03 10.42 -9.76
CA LYS A 34 0.84 11.61 -9.75
C LYS A 34 1.36 11.92 -8.34
N SER A 35 0.51 11.81 -7.32
CA SER A 35 0.89 12.03 -5.91
C SER A 35 1.91 11.00 -5.43
N ILE A 36 1.69 9.71 -5.71
CA ILE A 36 2.59 8.61 -5.34
C ILE A 36 3.96 8.77 -6.02
N LYS A 37 3.98 9.12 -7.31
CA LYS A 37 5.23 9.39 -8.04
C LYS A 37 6.03 10.56 -7.45
N ASN A 38 5.33 11.54 -6.87
CA ASN A 38 5.94 12.67 -6.16
C ASN A 38 6.33 12.35 -4.71
N GLY A 39 6.22 11.09 -4.28
CA GLY A 39 6.53 10.65 -2.91
C GLY A 39 5.51 11.11 -1.87
N ARG A 40 4.32 11.56 -2.31
CA ARG A 40 3.22 11.97 -1.44
C ARG A 40 2.25 10.80 -1.26
N VAL A 41 2.69 9.83 -0.48
CA VAL A 41 1.91 8.67 -0.09
C VAL A 41 2.12 8.43 1.40
N ASP A 42 1.01 8.30 2.12
CA ASP A 42 1.02 7.97 3.53
C ASP A 42 0.05 6.81 3.74
N LEU A 43 0.54 5.77 4.39
CA LEU A 43 -0.21 4.56 4.75
C LEU A 43 -0.33 4.44 6.28
N SER A 44 0.03 5.50 7.00
CA SER A 44 -0.11 5.57 8.45
C SER A 44 -1.59 5.41 8.82
N ASP A 45 -1.87 4.55 9.79
CA ASP A 45 -3.23 4.26 10.31
C ASP A 45 -4.25 3.79 9.24
N SER A 46 -3.77 3.32 8.09
CA SER A 46 -4.60 2.69 7.05
C SER A 46 -4.73 1.19 7.30
N TYR A 47 -5.87 0.60 6.89
CA TYR A 47 -6.12 -0.84 7.00
C TYR A 47 -6.68 -1.38 5.69
N ALA A 48 -6.26 -2.57 5.29
CA ALA A 48 -6.83 -3.23 4.12
C ALA A 48 -7.93 -4.23 4.55
N LEU A 49 -9.07 -4.20 3.88
CA LEU A 49 -10.15 -5.17 4.02
C LEU A 49 -10.15 -6.12 2.83
N ILE A 50 -10.10 -7.43 3.09
CA ILE A 50 -10.28 -8.44 2.04
C ILE A 50 -11.76 -8.84 2.00
N LYS A 51 -12.42 -8.60 0.87
CA LYS A 51 -13.82 -8.97 0.65
C LYS A 51 -13.98 -9.56 -0.74
N ASN A 52 -14.67 -10.70 -0.86
CA ASN A 52 -14.92 -11.37 -2.14
C ASN A 52 -13.66 -11.60 -3.00
N ASN A 53 -12.54 -11.92 -2.36
CA ASN A 53 -11.24 -12.13 -3.02
C ASN A 53 -10.62 -10.86 -3.63
N GLU A 54 -11.05 -9.68 -3.18
CA GLU A 54 -10.50 -8.37 -3.53
C GLU A 54 -9.99 -7.67 -2.28
N ALA A 55 -8.86 -6.97 -2.40
CA ALA A 55 -8.28 -6.15 -1.34
C ALA A 55 -8.71 -4.69 -1.52
N TYR A 56 -9.27 -4.12 -0.46
CA TYR A 56 -9.69 -2.73 -0.38
C TYR A 56 -8.80 -2.02 0.64
N LEU A 57 -8.07 -0.99 0.21
CA LEU A 57 -7.21 -0.15 1.06
C LEU A 57 -7.99 1.06 1.60
#